data_AF-A0AAW8K916-F1
#
_entry.id   AF-A0AAW8K916-F1
#
_cell.length_a   1.000
_cell.length_b   1.000
_cell.length_c   1.000
_cell.angle_alpha   90.00
_cell.angle_beta   90.00
_cell.angle_gamma   90.00
#
_symmetry.space_group_name_H-M   'P 1'
#
loop_
_entity.id
_entity.type
_entity.pdbx_description
1 polymer ?
#
loop_
_entity_poly.entity_id
_entity_poly.type
_entity_poly.pdbx_seq_one_letter_code
_entity_poly.pdbx_strand_id
1 'polypeptide(L)'
;QSFIERVLQGEADIEEATGLAVGTVSIEHDAIRYYKEFLMELLCSNGANVHAVVDCANGAASSLAEEVFVKSGVKVTMMGDKP
;
A
#
# COMPACT_ATOMS: atom_id res chain seq x y z
N GLN A 1 -10.01 21.69 15.90
CA GLN A 1 -8.70 21.62 15.25
C GLN A 1 -7.91 20.47 15.87
N SER A 2 -7.27 19.64 15.06
CA SER A 2 -6.47 18.49 15.53
C SER A 2 -5.13 18.95 16.12
N PHE A 3 -4.46 18.08 16.89
CA PHE A 3 -3.13 18.38 17.41
C PHE A 3 -2.11 18.64 16.29
N ILE A 4 -2.14 17.81 15.23
CA ILE A 4 -1.27 17.97 14.05
C ILE A 4 -1.48 19.36 13.42
N GLU A 5 -2.75 19.76 13.20
CA GLU A 5 -3.07 21.07 12.64
C GLU A 5 -2.57 22.22 13.51
N ARG A 6 -2.65 22.09 14.84
CA ARG A 6 -2.16 23.12 15.77
C ARG A 6 -0.65 23.25 15.76
N VAL A 7 0.08 22.13 15.71
CA VAL A 7 1.55 22.16 15.58
C VAL A 7 1.95 22.84 14.26
N LEU A 8 1.29 22.49 13.15
CA LEU A 8 1.56 23.12 11.85
C LEU A 8 1.29 24.63 11.83
N GLN A 9 0.39 25.10 12.69
CA GLN A 9 0.05 26.52 12.84
C GLN A 9 0.87 27.23 13.93
N GLY A 10 1.77 26.53 14.63
CA GLY A 10 2.57 27.10 15.72
C GLY A 10 1.76 27.34 17.01
N GLU A 11 0.61 26.70 17.14
CA GLU A 11 -0.30 26.79 18.30
C GLU A 11 -0.11 25.60 19.28
N ALA A 12 0.91 24.77 19.04
CA ALA A 12 1.29 23.65 19.88
C ALA A 12 2.77 23.32 19.70
N ASP A 13 3.44 23.00 20.80
CA ASP A 13 4.84 22.58 20.81
C ASP A 13 4.97 21.05 20.71
N ILE A 14 6.09 20.60 20.15
CA ILE A 14 6.55 19.19 20.16
C ILE A 14 7.90 19.13 20.87
N GLU A 15 8.11 18.08 21.66
CA GLU A 15 9.40 17.82 22.29
C GLU A 15 10.45 17.36 21.26
N GLU A 16 11.61 18.03 21.25
CA GLU A 16 12.71 17.68 20.35
C GLU A 16 13.58 16.56 20.92
N ALA A 17 13.65 15.43 20.22
CA ALA A 17 14.52 14.33 20.58
C ALA A 17 15.99 14.63 20.23
N THR A 18 16.93 14.31 21.14
CA THR A 18 18.37 14.47 20.94
C THR A 18 19.17 13.23 21.35
N GLY A 19 20.39 13.10 20.83
CA GLY A 19 21.29 12.00 21.17
C GLY A 19 20.69 10.62 20.90
N LEU A 20 20.66 9.77 21.92
CA LEU A 20 20.11 8.41 21.84
C LEU A 20 18.57 8.36 21.76
N ALA A 21 17.88 9.49 21.99
CA ALA A 21 16.43 9.56 21.84
C ALA A 21 15.99 9.74 20.37
N VAL A 22 16.92 10.00 19.45
CA VAL A 22 16.62 10.11 18.02
C VAL A 22 16.27 8.73 17.46
N GLY A 23 15.11 8.63 16.83
CA GLY A 23 14.64 7.38 16.21
C GLY A 23 15.54 6.88 15.09
N THR A 24 15.44 5.59 14.77
CA THR A 24 16.18 4.95 13.67
C THR A 24 15.27 4.69 12.47
N VAL A 25 15.88 4.62 11.28
CA VAL A 25 15.19 4.29 10.03
C VAL A 25 15.77 2.98 9.50
N SER A 26 14.88 2.06 9.12
CA SER A 26 15.21 0.82 8.41
C SER A 26 14.34 0.67 7.18
N ILE A 27 14.79 -0.17 6.25
CA ILE A 27 14.03 -0.54 5.06
C ILE A 27 13.52 -1.97 5.26
N GLU A 28 12.20 -2.15 5.18
CA GLU A 28 11.57 -3.47 5.14
C GLU A 28 11.38 -3.89 3.68
N HIS A 29 12.25 -4.78 3.21
CA HIS A 29 12.27 -5.20 1.81
C HIS A 29 11.13 -6.17 1.45
N ASP A 30 10.57 -6.88 2.43
CA ASP A 30 9.52 -7.87 2.20
C ASP A 30 8.09 -7.34 2.40
N ALA A 31 7.91 -6.07 2.78
CA ALA A 31 6.59 -5.50 3.09
C ALA A 31 5.58 -5.71 1.96
N ILE A 32 6.00 -5.51 0.70
CA ILE A 32 5.13 -5.70 -0.47
C ILE A 32 4.76 -7.17 -0.64
N ARG A 33 5.69 -8.08 -0.39
CA ARG A 33 5.44 -9.53 -0.47
C ARG A 33 4.40 -9.95 0.57
N TYR A 34 4.58 -9.56 1.84
CA TYR A 34 3.63 -9.87 2.91
C TYR A 34 2.24 -9.30 2.63
N TYR A 35 2.17 -8.09 2.09
CA TYR A 35 0.89 -7.49 1.73
C TYR A 35 0.19 -8.25 0.59
N LYS A 36 0.94 -8.69 -0.45
CA LYS A 36 0.39 -9.53 -1.53
C LYS A 36 -0.15 -10.85 -0.97
N GLU A 37 0.60 -11.52 -0.10
CA GLU A 37 0.20 -12.78 0.54
C GLU A 37 -1.12 -12.62 1.30
N PHE A 38 -1.22 -11.59 2.14
CA PHE A 38 -2.46 -11.26 2.86
C PHE A 38 -3.66 -11.01 1.92
N LEU A 39 -3.46 -10.26 0.82
CA LEU A 39 -4.53 -10.01 -0.14
C LEU A 39 -4.99 -11.29 -0.85
N MET A 40 -4.06 -12.18 -1.19
CA MET A 40 -4.38 -13.47 -1.81
C MET A 40 -5.16 -14.38 -0.87
N GLU A 41 -4.84 -14.38 0.44
CA GLU A 41 -5.59 -15.13 1.45
C GLU A 41 -7.04 -14.63 1.59
N LEU A 42 -7.26 -13.31 1.52
CA LEU A 42 -8.60 -12.72 1.58
C LEU A 42 -9.46 -13.05 0.36
N LEU A 43 -8.83 -13.14 -0.81
CA LEU A 43 -9.50 -13.48 -2.07
C LEU A 43 -9.69 -15.00 -2.15
N CYS A 44 -10.72 -15.51 -1.46
CA CYS A 44 -11.15 -16.91 -1.57
C CYS A 44 -11.29 -17.31 -3.04
N SER A 45 -10.57 -18.36 -3.44
CA SER A 45 -10.44 -18.84 -4.82
C SER A 45 -11.80 -19.22 -5.41
N ASN A 46 -12.48 -18.27 -6.04
CA ASN A 46 -13.70 -18.52 -6.81
C ASN A 46 -13.83 -17.59 -8.03
N GLY A 47 -12.73 -16.89 -8.39
CA GLY A 47 -12.68 -15.93 -9.49
C GLY A 47 -12.57 -16.52 -10.89
N ALA A 48 -12.53 -17.85 -11.02
CA ALA A 48 -12.23 -18.56 -12.28
C ALA A 48 -13.13 -18.19 -13.46
N ASN A 49 -14.32 -17.63 -13.21
CA ASN A 49 -15.27 -17.19 -14.24
C ASN A 49 -15.40 -15.66 -14.37
N VAL A 50 -14.49 -14.88 -13.77
CA VAL A 50 -14.50 -13.41 -13.82
C VAL A 50 -13.38 -12.90 -14.71
N HIS A 51 -13.74 -12.02 -15.64
CA HIS A 51 -12.79 -11.17 -16.36
C HIS A 51 -12.98 -9.71 -15.89
N ALA A 52 -11.96 -9.15 -15.24
CA ALA A 52 -11.94 -7.77 -14.77
C ALA A 52 -11.04 -6.87 -15.61
N VAL A 53 -11.42 -5.60 -15.74
CA VAL A 53 -10.52 -4.52 -16.21
C VAL A 53 -10.10 -3.72 -14.98
N VAL A 54 -8.79 -3.53 -14.80
CA VAL A 54 -8.23 -2.88 -13.62
C VAL A 54 -7.42 -1.65 -14.03
N ASP A 55 -7.86 -0.47 -13.60
CA ASP A 55 -7.14 0.79 -13.77
C ASP A 55 -6.33 1.10 -12.51
N CYS A 56 -4.99 1.12 -12.63
CA CYS A 56 -4.09 1.41 -11.52
C CYS A 56 -3.74 2.91 -11.41
N ALA A 57 -4.28 3.77 -12.28
CA ALA A 57 -4.05 5.22 -12.31
C ALA A 57 -2.56 5.64 -12.30
N ASN A 58 -1.68 4.79 -12.84
CA ASN A 58 -0.23 4.89 -12.79
C ASN A 58 0.30 5.11 -11.36
N GLY A 59 -0.37 4.52 -10.37
CA GLY A 59 -0.10 4.70 -8.95
C GLY A 59 0.51 3.48 -8.28
N ALA A 60 0.45 3.46 -6.94
CA ALA A 60 1.07 2.41 -6.13
C ALA A 60 0.54 0.99 -6.41
N ALA A 61 -0.74 0.87 -6.80
CA ALA A 61 -1.39 -0.41 -7.08
C ALA A 61 -0.77 -1.15 -8.28
N SER A 62 -0.15 -0.42 -9.23
CA SER A 62 0.47 -0.98 -10.44
C SER A 62 1.52 -2.06 -10.12
N SER A 63 2.18 -1.96 -8.95
CA SER A 63 3.22 -2.89 -8.51
C SER A 63 2.72 -4.25 -8.01
N LEU A 64 1.40 -4.40 -7.77
CA LEU A 64 0.84 -5.58 -7.12
C LEU A 64 -0.50 -6.08 -7.66
N ALA A 65 -1.33 -5.22 -8.26
CA ALA A 65 -2.71 -5.55 -8.60
C ALA A 65 -2.84 -6.75 -9.54
N GLU A 66 -2.07 -6.79 -10.63
CA GLU A 66 -2.11 -7.89 -11.61
C GLU A 66 -1.78 -9.23 -10.95
N GLU A 67 -0.69 -9.30 -10.20
CA GLU A 67 -0.24 -10.54 -9.55
C GLU A 67 -1.29 -11.06 -8.57
N VAL A 68 -1.86 -10.17 -7.74
CA VAL A 68 -2.89 -10.54 -6.75
C VAL A 68 -4.12 -11.14 -7.45
N PHE A 69 -4.67 -10.45 -8.46
CA PHE A 69 -5.88 -10.92 -9.14
C PHE A 69 -5.66 -12.19 -9.95
N VAL A 70 -4.55 -12.30 -10.68
CA VAL A 70 -4.21 -13.49 -11.47
C VAL A 70 -4.03 -14.70 -10.56
N LYS A 71 -3.32 -14.56 -9.42
CA LYS A 71 -3.15 -15.65 -8.46
C LYS A 71 -4.44 -16.06 -7.76
N SER A 72 -5.42 -15.16 -7.66
CA SER A 72 -6.78 -15.48 -7.19
C SER A 72 -7.70 -16.07 -8.27
N GLY A 73 -7.17 -16.35 -9.47
CA GLY A 73 -7.90 -16.99 -10.56
C GLY A 73 -8.75 -16.06 -11.42
N VAL A 74 -8.60 -14.74 -11.27
CA VAL A 74 -9.31 -13.73 -12.08
C VAL A 74 -8.52 -13.50 -13.37
N LYS A 75 -9.21 -13.49 -14.51
CA LYS A 75 -8.62 -12.99 -15.75
C LYS A 75 -8.63 -11.46 -15.72
N VAL A 76 -7.50 -10.82 -15.99
CA VAL A 76 -7.41 -9.35 -15.92
C VAL A 76 -6.96 -8.72 -17.23
N THR A 77 -7.42 -7.49 -17.46
CA THR A 77 -6.87 -6.56 -18.43
C THR A 77 -6.44 -5.30 -17.68
N MET A 78 -5.14 -5.04 -17.65
CA MET A 78 -4.56 -3.90 -16.94
C MET A 78 -4.61 -2.64 -17.82
N MET A 79 -4.86 -1.50 -17.18
CA MET A 79 -4.72 -0.17 -17.76
C MET A 79 -4.17 0.79 -16.70
N GLY A 80 -3.51 1.87 -17.15
CA GLY A 80 -2.91 2.83 -16.21
C GLY A 80 -1.97 2.14 -15.21
N ASP A 81 -1.17 1.18 -15.65
CA ASP A 81 -0.31 0.33 -14.80
C ASP A 81 1.20 0.60 -15.01
N LYS A 82 1.53 1.71 -15.66
CA LYS A 82 2.90 2.12 -15.99
C LYS A 82 3.22 3.46 -15.30
N PRO A 83 3.51 3.42 -13.98
CA PRO A 83 3.90 4.59 -13.20
C PRO A 83 5.15 5.29 -13.73
#